data_AF-A0AAX6M9P7-F1
#
_entry.id   AF-A0AAX6M9P7-F1
#
_cell.length_a   1.000
_cell.length_b   1.000
_cell.length_c   1.000
_cell.angle_alpha   90.00
_cell.angle_beta   90.00
_cell.angle_gamma   90.00
#
_symmetry.space_group_name_H-M   'P 1'
#
loop_
_entity.id
_entity.type
_entity.pdbx_description
1 polymer ?
#
loop_
_entity_poly.entity_id
_entity_poly.type
_entity_poly.pdbx_seq_one_letter_code
_entity_poly.pdbx_strand_id
1 'polypeptide(L)'
;MSPLDKMAKLNHGGVFGIGDLRDIWREDELSILLDRRLTNEEIAFIRDGLIRTISLLTFMNYNLDSLRKQVEHWIKTSQKFDHNLPALSRGGLGWPEKDDLEIFLSTLPKFAAPVLEEGFDTKLQPNEVMPFETTDDKPDIVLHHIVNGHLKRLDGSVQRQRVIRKRLDTAQSRSEIDILRYLRSRLPTNIQICTCICLVESNDGKTTHSLSLNAEYGDLEGFMKNNISSEKYIVPCLGQIKGVAEALQFLHDKLEPKQDSHYCHLDLKPHNIVVFRSSSGPLSCGNVGIWKIIDFGISKLSESHDTLVTILGRKPPYHVTHTVSTTTQQIGGIYQPPEVNYQNQKQMGRRSDIWSLGCIMAEILAASLGTLANLRGKMIQNRTAGHRLMNGHQSPYVFYEGKKNWLCFSDGSGFRVHKILICELNEMTRRGNPAFHEVLTECKGLIEKMVVVKRKKRMKSEHVVETLNRILEIPIPKNKTACV
;
A
#
# COMPACT_ATOMS: atom_id res chain seq x y z
N MET A 1 -41.75 -6.34 5.37
CA MET A 1 -40.81 -7.03 4.47
C MET A 1 -40.13 -8.09 5.32
N SER A 2 -40.26 -9.37 4.96
CA SER A 2 -39.73 -10.45 5.79
C SER A 2 -38.19 -10.39 5.88
N PRO A 3 -37.56 -11.00 6.91
CA PRO A 3 -36.11 -11.18 6.94
C PRO A 3 -35.54 -11.80 5.67
N LEU A 4 -36.27 -12.76 5.07
CA LEU A 4 -35.88 -13.39 3.81
C LEU A 4 -35.87 -12.39 2.64
N ASP A 5 -36.91 -11.56 2.52
CA ASP A 5 -36.98 -10.51 1.49
C ASP A 5 -35.86 -9.47 1.67
N LYS A 6 -35.52 -9.13 2.93
CA LYS A 6 -34.41 -8.23 3.26
C LYS A 6 -33.07 -8.84 2.83
N MET A 7 -32.82 -10.11 3.15
CA MET A 7 -31.60 -10.82 2.74
C MET A 7 -31.50 -10.94 1.21
N ALA A 8 -32.60 -11.26 0.52
CA ALA A 8 -32.62 -11.35 -0.93
C ALA A 8 -32.18 -10.04 -1.61
N LYS A 9 -32.53 -8.88 -1.04
CA LYS A 9 -32.11 -7.56 -1.53
C LYS A 9 -30.64 -7.22 -1.25
N LEU A 10 -30.04 -7.84 -0.22
CA LEU A 10 -28.67 -7.56 0.25
C LEU A 10 -27.62 -8.53 -0.32
N ASN A 11 -28.04 -9.51 -1.11
CA ASN A 11 -27.13 -10.47 -1.76
C ASN A 11 -26.37 -9.81 -2.92
N HIS A 12 -25.43 -8.92 -2.60
CA HIS A 12 -24.51 -8.28 -3.54
C HIS A 12 -23.21 -9.09 -3.61
N GLY A 13 -23.11 -10.00 -4.58
CA GLY A 13 -21.86 -10.69 -4.89
C GLY A 13 -21.48 -11.85 -3.97
N GLY A 14 -22.43 -12.40 -3.21
CA GLY A 14 -22.28 -13.74 -2.63
C GLY A 14 -21.75 -13.84 -1.20
N VAL A 15 -21.64 -12.73 -0.44
CA VAL A 15 -21.32 -12.74 0.99
C VAL A 15 -22.26 -11.78 1.74
N PHE A 16 -22.80 -12.22 2.89
CA PHE A 16 -23.63 -11.40 3.78
C PHE A 16 -22.79 -10.75 4.87
N GLY A 17 -22.91 -9.43 5.02
CA GLY A 17 -22.26 -8.69 6.09
C GLY A 17 -22.90 -8.98 7.45
N ILE A 18 -22.11 -9.35 8.46
CA ILE A 18 -22.59 -9.53 9.85
C ILE A 18 -23.31 -8.28 10.37
N GLY A 19 -22.85 -7.08 10.01
CA GLY A 19 -23.52 -5.82 10.36
C GLY A 19 -24.92 -5.73 9.75
N ASP A 20 -25.05 -6.11 8.47
CA ASP A 20 -26.33 -6.08 7.78
C ASP A 20 -27.29 -7.15 8.34
N LEU A 21 -26.80 -8.35 8.68
CA LEU A 21 -27.59 -9.38 9.36
C LEU A 21 -28.11 -8.90 10.73
N ARG A 22 -27.30 -8.17 11.49
CA ARG A 22 -27.72 -7.55 12.76
C ARG A 22 -28.79 -6.48 12.58
N ASP A 23 -28.83 -5.82 11.43
CA ASP A 23 -29.86 -4.82 11.09
C ASP A 23 -31.17 -5.46 10.60
N ILE A 24 -31.08 -6.66 10.03
CA ILE A 24 -32.25 -7.48 9.66
C ILE A 24 -32.89 -8.07 10.92
N TRP A 25 -32.08 -8.71 11.76
CA TRP A 25 -32.52 -9.41 12.97
C TRP A 25 -32.48 -8.48 14.19
N ARG A 26 -33.38 -7.51 14.16
CA ARG A 26 -33.66 -6.61 15.29
C ARG A 26 -34.46 -7.33 16.37
N GLU A 27 -34.60 -6.70 17.54
CA GLU A 27 -35.32 -7.26 18.69
C GLU A 27 -36.76 -7.70 18.34
N ASP A 28 -37.46 -6.89 17.55
CA ASP A 28 -38.81 -7.19 17.06
C ASP A 28 -38.83 -8.44 16.17
N GLU A 29 -37.91 -8.54 15.22
CA GLU A 29 -37.83 -9.69 14.30
C GLU A 29 -37.42 -10.99 15.03
N LEU A 30 -36.51 -10.89 16.01
CA LEU A 30 -36.14 -12.04 16.85
C LEU A 30 -37.29 -12.47 17.76
N SER A 31 -38.05 -11.51 18.30
CA SER A 31 -39.23 -11.81 19.12
C SER A 31 -40.35 -12.45 18.28
N ILE A 32 -40.51 -12.05 17.02
CA ILE A 32 -41.44 -12.69 16.07
C ILE A 32 -40.99 -14.12 15.75
N LEU A 33 -39.70 -14.34 15.48
CA LEU A 33 -39.14 -15.67 15.22
C LEU A 33 -39.43 -16.63 16.38
N LEU A 34 -39.21 -16.17 17.62
CA LEU A 34 -39.35 -16.96 18.83
C LEU A 34 -40.75 -16.94 19.45
N ASP A 35 -41.65 -16.09 18.95
CA ASP A 35 -43.02 -15.92 19.42
C ASP A 35 -43.12 -15.65 20.93
N ARG A 36 -42.14 -14.89 21.42
CA ARG A 36 -42.07 -14.41 22.80
C ARG A 36 -41.14 -13.21 22.89
N ARG A 37 -41.30 -12.45 23.97
CA ARG A 37 -40.35 -11.40 24.32
C ARG A 37 -39.02 -12.01 24.77
N LEU A 38 -37.93 -11.44 24.28
CA LEU A 38 -36.57 -11.81 24.66
C LEU A 38 -36.01 -10.84 25.69
N THR A 39 -35.14 -11.35 26.55
CA THR A 39 -34.32 -10.52 27.44
C THR A 39 -33.16 -9.88 26.68
N ASN A 40 -32.57 -8.81 27.23
CA ASN A 40 -31.41 -8.16 26.62
C ASN A 40 -30.22 -9.12 26.48
N GLU A 41 -30.05 -10.02 27.46
CA GLU A 41 -29.02 -11.04 27.49
C GLU A 41 -29.23 -12.07 26.37
N GLU A 42 -30.47 -12.53 26.14
CA GLU A 42 -30.79 -13.43 25.04
C GLU A 42 -30.58 -12.77 23.67
N ILE A 43 -30.97 -11.50 23.52
CA ILE A 43 -30.74 -10.74 22.29
C ILE A 43 -29.25 -10.61 22.01
N ALA A 44 -28.45 -10.24 23.02
CA ALA A 44 -27.00 -10.17 22.89
C ALA A 44 -26.39 -11.54 22.53
N PHE A 45 -26.83 -12.60 23.21
CA PHE A 45 -26.39 -13.96 22.93
C PHE A 45 -26.65 -14.38 21.48
N ILE A 46 -27.85 -14.11 20.96
CA ILE A 46 -28.20 -14.42 19.57
C ILE A 46 -27.33 -13.60 18.60
N ARG A 47 -27.21 -12.28 18.82
CA ARG A 47 -26.48 -11.36 17.92
C ARG A 47 -24.98 -11.60 17.88
N ASP A 48 -24.42 -12.22 18.91
CA ASP A 48 -22.99 -12.51 19.01
C ASP A 48 -22.62 -13.95 18.64
N GLY A 49 -23.58 -14.88 18.66
CA GLY A 49 -23.27 -16.31 18.54
C GLY A 49 -24.09 -17.11 17.54
N LEU A 50 -25.23 -16.58 17.07
CA LEU A 50 -26.20 -17.33 16.29
C LEU A 50 -26.73 -16.60 15.04
N ILE A 51 -26.41 -15.31 14.86
CA ILE A 51 -27.04 -14.49 13.84
C ILE A 51 -26.79 -15.00 12.43
N ARG A 52 -25.58 -15.48 12.15
CA ARG A 52 -25.21 -16.03 10.84
C ARG A 52 -25.87 -17.38 10.62
N THR A 53 -25.91 -18.21 11.66
CA THR A 53 -26.54 -19.53 11.64
C THR A 53 -28.06 -19.43 11.41
N ILE A 54 -28.75 -18.56 12.14
CA ILE A 54 -30.18 -18.29 11.96
C ILE A 54 -30.45 -17.74 10.55
N SER A 55 -29.61 -16.81 10.08
CA SER A 55 -29.76 -16.23 8.74
C SER A 55 -29.59 -17.28 7.64
N LEU A 56 -28.59 -18.15 7.74
CA LEU A 56 -28.35 -19.25 6.81
C LEU A 56 -29.56 -20.18 6.73
N LEU A 57 -30.08 -20.64 7.87
CA LEU A 57 -31.23 -21.53 7.91
C LEU A 57 -32.49 -20.86 7.35
N THR A 58 -32.73 -19.59 7.71
CA THR A 58 -33.84 -18.80 7.15
C THR A 58 -33.70 -18.65 5.64
N PHE A 59 -32.49 -18.40 5.15
CA PHE A 59 -32.20 -18.23 3.73
C PHE A 59 -32.43 -19.52 2.92
N MET A 60 -32.18 -20.67 3.54
CA MET A 60 -32.49 -21.99 2.98
C MET A 60 -33.99 -22.34 3.03
N ASN A 61 -34.85 -21.42 3.47
CA ASN A 61 -36.28 -21.64 3.66
C ASN A 61 -36.59 -22.81 4.62
N TYR A 62 -35.77 -22.94 5.65
CA TYR A 62 -35.92 -23.96 6.66
C TYR A 62 -37.23 -23.80 7.45
N ASN A 63 -37.86 -24.91 7.84
CA ASN A 63 -39.13 -24.89 8.55
C ASN A 63 -39.09 -24.01 9.81
N LEU A 64 -39.97 -23.01 9.87
CA LEU A 64 -39.95 -21.98 10.90
C LEU A 64 -40.18 -22.52 12.32
N ASP A 65 -41.08 -23.51 12.48
CA ASP A 65 -41.37 -24.11 13.78
C ASP A 65 -40.19 -24.92 14.31
N SER A 66 -39.50 -25.63 13.41
CA SER A 66 -38.25 -26.34 13.73
C SER A 66 -37.15 -25.35 14.10
N LEU A 67 -36.99 -24.26 13.34
CA LEU A 67 -35.97 -23.23 13.62
C LEU A 67 -36.21 -22.60 14.98
N ARG A 68 -37.46 -22.25 15.29
CA ARG A 68 -37.87 -21.70 16.59
C ARG A 68 -37.45 -22.62 17.73
N LYS A 69 -37.85 -23.89 17.70
CA LYS A 69 -37.52 -24.88 18.74
C LYS A 69 -36.00 -25.04 18.91
N GLN A 70 -35.28 -25.03 17.80
CA GLN A 70 -33.84 -25.20 17.80
C GLN A 70 -33.11 -23.98 18.40
N VAL A 71 -33.51 -22.76 18.02
CA VAL A 71 -32.95 -21.53 18.59
C VAL A 71 -33.25 -21.43 20.08
N GLU A 72 -34.47 -21.79 20.51
CA GLU A 72 -34.77 -21.87 21.95
C GLU A 72 -33.85 -22.85 22.69
N HIS A 73 -33.61 -24.02 22.10
CA HIS A 73 -32.73 -25.02 22.68
C HIS A 73 -31.30 -24.47 22.80
N TRP A 74 -30.79 -23.79 21.78
CA TRP A 74 -29.46 -23.18 21.78
C TRP A 74 -29.31 -22.07 22.81
N ILE A 75 -30.34 -21.24 23.00
CA ILE A 75 -30.37 -20.24 24.07
C ILE A 75 -30.31 -20.92 25.44
N LYS A 76 -31.17 -21.93 25.68
CA LYS A 76 -31.24 -22.66 26.95
C LYS A 76 -29.93 -23.38 27.29
N THR A 77 -29.23 -23.90 26.28
CA THR A 77 -27.96 -24.62 26.44
C THR A 77 -26.72 -23.74 26.23
N SER A 78 -26.90 -22.44 25.98
CA SER A 78 -25.81 -21.49 25.67
C SER A 78 -24.90 -21.92 24.52
N GLN A 79 -25.42 -22.65 23.54
CA GLN A 79 -24.67 -23.10 22.36
C GLN A 79 -24.55 -21.99 21.31
N LYS A 80 -23.33 -21.72 20.85
CA LYS A 80 -23.02 -20.76 19.79
C LYS A 80 -22.42 -21.50 18.60
N PHE A 81 -22.78 -21.10 17.37
CA PHE A 81 -22.34 -21.80 16.16
C PHE A 81 -21.62 -20.89 15.17
N ASP A 82 -21.85 -19.57 15.23
CA ASP A 82 -21.31 -18.61 14.25
C ASP A 82 -19.77 -18.61 14.17
N HIS A 83 -19.08 -18.94 15.27
CA HIS A 83 -17.61 -19.02 15.33
C HIS A 83 -17.03 -20.29 14.67
N ASN A 84 -17.85 -21.34 14.56
CA ASN A 84 -17.45 -22.63 13.98
C ASN A 84 -18.20 -22.92 12.67
N LEU A 85 -18.98 -21.96 12.17
CA LEU A 85 -19.81 -22.07 10.98
C LEU A 85 -19.06 -22.63 9.75
N PRO A 86 -17.82 -22.21 9.43
CA PRO A 86 -17.10 -22.75 8.28
C PRO A 86 -16.73 -24.24 8.41
N ALA A 87 -16.51 -24.71 9.64
CA ALA A 87 -16.13 -26.09 9.96
C ALA A 87 -17.32 -26.97 10.37
N LEU A 88 -18.55 -26.45 10.30
CA LEU A 88 -19.75 -27.24 10.60
C LEU A 88 -19.90 -28.36 9.57
N SER A 89 -19.74 -29.59 10.07
CA SER A 89 -20.06 -30.80 9.34
C SER A 89 -21.54 -31.15 9.53
N ARG A 90 -22.04 -32.09 8.72
CA ARG A 90 -23.43 -32.59 8.73
C ARG A 90 -23.96 -32.95 10.14
N GLY A 91 -23.09 -33.34 11.08
CA GLY A 91 -23.49 -33.71 12.44
C GLY A 91 -23.51 -32.55 13.45
N GLY A 92 -22.89 -31.40 13.15
CA GLY A 92 -22.61 -30.35 14.14
C GLY A 92 -23.82 -29.50 14.55
N LEU A 93 -24.84 -29.41 13.70
CA LEU A 93 -26.10 -28.70 13.97
C LEU A 93 -27.27 -29.65 14.25
N GLY A 94 -27.07 -30.96 14.10
CA GLY A 94 -28.14 -31.96 14.13
C GLY A 94 -29.05 -31.98 12.89
N TRP A 95 -28.63 -31.40 11.75
CA TRP A 95 -29.47 -31.18 10.53
C TRP A 95 -28.65 -31.13 9.22
N PRO A 96 -29.24 -31.35 8.01
CA PRO A 96 -30.63 -31.69 7.65
C PRO A 96 -30.74 -33.07 6.90
N GLU A 97 -31.92 -33.41 6.36
CA GLU A 97 -32.12 -34.59 5.49
C GLU A 97 -31.11 -34.62 4.32
N LYS A 98 -30.90 -35.79 3.69
CA LYS A 98 -29.80 -35.98 2.71
C LYS A 98 -29.84 -34.98 1.55
N ASP A 99 -31.03 -34.55 1.17
CA ASP A 99 -31.26 -33.68 0.00
C ASP A 99 -30.97 -32.20 0.28
N ASP A 100 -30.99 -31.78 1.55
CA ASP A 100 -30.73 -30.38 1.96
C ASP A 100 -29.25 -30.09 2.22
N LEU A 101 -28.40 -31.12 2.31
CA LEU A 101 -26.98 -30.96 2.62
C LEU A 101 -26.21 -30.26 1.48
N GLU A 102 -26.53 -30.56 0.22
CA GLU A 102 -25.89 -29.90 -0.92
C GLU A 102 -26.27 -28.41 -0.99
N ILE A 103 -27.53 -28.08 -0.70
CA ILE A 103 -28.02 -26.70 -0.61
C ILE A 103 -27.31 -25.98 0.55
N PHE A 104 -27.16 -26.65 1.70
CA PHE A 104 -26.42 -26.13 2.84
C PHE A 104 -24.98 -25.79 2.46
N LEU A 105 -24.24 -26.76 1.93
CA LEU A 105 -22.82 -26.60 1.61
C LEU A 105 -22.59 -25.54 0.52
N SER A 106 -23.49 -25.43 -0.46
CA SER A 106 -23.41 -24.39 -1.49
C SER A 106 -23.79 -22.98 -0.98
N THR A 107 -24.59 -22.89 0.09
CA THR A 107 -25.02 -21.62 0.68
C THR A 107 -24.09 -21.15 1.80
N LEU A 108 -23.45 -22.09 2.52
CA LEU A 108 -22.60 -21.84 3.68
C LEU A 108 -21.54 -20.74 3.45
N PRO A 109 -20.78 -20.71 2.33
CA PRO A 109 -19.77 -19.69 2.09
C PRO A 109 -20.31 -18.25 2.19
N LYS A 110 -21.58 -18.03 1.80
CA LYS A 110 -22.22 -16.72 1.85
C LYS A 110 -22.35 -16.17 3.27
N PHE A 111 -22.44 -17.06 4.25
CA PHE A 111 -22.57 -16.72 5.65
C PHE A 111 -21.31 -17.02 6.44
N ALA A 112 -20.27 -17.62 5.83
CA ALA A 112 -19.08 -18.14 6.51
C ALA A 112 -17.83 -17.24 6.39
N ALA A 113 -17.88 -16.09 5.70
CA ALA A 113 -16.72 -15.20 5.59
C ALA A 113 -16.14 -14.75 6.96
N PRO A 114 -14.81 -14.70 7.14
CA PRO A 114 -14.20 -14.42 8.44
C PRO A 114 -14.42 -12.96 8.86
N VAL A 115 -14.22 -12.69 10.14
CA VAL A 115 -14.03 -11.32 10.63
C VAL A 115 -12.54 -11.04 10.67
N LEU A 116 -12.07 -10.15 9.80
CA LEU A 116 -10.68 -9.74 9.74
C LEU A 116 -10.36 -8.75 10.85
N GLU A 117 -9.18 -8.87 11.45
CA GLU A 117 -8.72 -7.96 12.51
C GLU A 117 -7.47 -7.20 12.08
N GLU A 118 -7.53 -5.88 12.14
CA GLU A 118 -6.40 -5.02 11.79
C GLU A 118 -5.20 -5.30 12.70
N GLY A 119 -4.03 -5.48 12.09
CA GLY A 119 -2.80 -5.82 12.79
C GLY A 119 -2.53 -7.32 12.89
N PHE A 120 -3.52 -8.18 12.60
CA PHE A 120 -3.40 -9.63 12.71
C PHE A 120 -3.41 -10.32 11.34
N ASP A 121 -2.83 -11.52 11.33
CA ASP A 121 -2.93 -12.42 10.18
C ASP A 121 -4.15 -13.31 10.35
N THR A 122 -4.81 -13.63 9.23
CA THR A 122 -5.95 -14.54 9.20
C THR A 122 -5.62 -15.70 8.27
N LYS A 123 -5.95 -16.92 8.67
CA LYS A 123 -5.92 -18.09 7.81
C LYS A 123 -7.34 -18.54 7.55
N LEU A 124 -7.73 -18.58 6.28
CA LEU A 124 -9.06 -19.03 5.87
C LEU A 124 -9.25 -20.50 6.23
N GLN A 125 -10.37 -20.81 6.87
CA GLN A 125 -10.82 -22.17 7.11
C GLN A 125 -11.48 -22.77 5.85
N PRO A 126 -11.71 -24.09 5.81
CA PRO A 126 -12.55 -24.68 4.78
C PRO A 126 -13.90 -23.95 4.68
N ASN A 127 -14.38 -23.74 3.46
CA ASN A 127 -15.63 -23.02 3.13
C ASN A 127 -15.65 -21.52 3.45
N GLU A 128 -14.60 -20.94 4.05
CA GLU A 128 -14.50 -19.49 4.17
C GLU A 128 -14.13 -18.87 2.83
N VAL A 129 -14.80 -17.78 2.52
CA VAL A 129 -14.48 -16.90 1.39
C VAL A 129 -14.08 -15.54 1.93
N MET A 130 -13.27 -14.80 1.17
CA MET A 130 -12.91 -13.44 1.52
C MET A 130 -14.18 -12.58 1.66
N PRO A 131 -14.25 -11.67 2.65
CA PRO A 131 -15.45 -10.87 2.91
C PRO A 131 -15.56 -9.68 1.95
N PHE A 132 -15.55 -9.91 0.63
CA PHE A 132 -15.66 -8.87 -0.38
C PHE A 132 -17.05 -8.82 -1.02
N GLU A 133 -17.52 -7.62 -1.36
CA GLU A 133 -18.78 -7.42 -2.10
C GLU A 133 -18.71 -7.94 -3.55
N THR A 134 -17.51 -8.14 -4.11
CA THR A 134 -17.32 -8.66 -5.46
C THR A 134 -16.19 -9.70 -5.51
N THR A 135 -16.44 -10.78 -6.23
CA THR A 135 -15.45 -11.84 -6.51
C THR A 135 -14.81 -11.57 -7.87
N ASP A 136 -13.72 -10.80 -7.88
CA ASP A 136 -12.91 -10.62 -9.09
C ASP A 136 -11.65 -11.49 -9.01
N ASP A 137 -11.57 -12.49 -9.90
CA ASP A 137 -10.54 -13.52 -9.89
C ASP A 137 -9.29 -13.18 -10.72
N LYS A 138 -9.26 -12.03 -11.41
CA LYS A 138 -8.34 -11.85 -12.54
C LYS A 138 -7.13 -10.93 -12.32
N PRO A 139 -7.17 -9.86 -11.49
CA PRO A 139 -5.97 -9.05 -11.25
C PRO A 139 -5.24 -9.41 -9.94
N ASP A 140 -3.91 -9.32 -9.95
CA ASP A 140 -3.07 -9.46 -8.75
C ASP A 140 -3.30 -8.32 -7.76
N ILE A 141 -3.69 -7.13 -8.24
CA ILE A 141 -4.01 -5.96 -7.40
C ILE A 141 -5.42 -5.48 -7.75
N VAL A 142 -6.33 -5.48 -6.76
CA VAL A 142 -7.75 -5.17 -6.97
C VAL A 142 -8.28 -4.30 -5.84
N LEU A 143 -9.13 -3.32 -6.17
CA LEU A 143 -9.92 -2.58 -5.21
C LEU A 143 -11.16 -3.39 -4.82
N HIS A 144 -11.35 -3.62 -3.53
CA HIS A 144 -12.54 -4.27 -2.98
C HIS A 144 -13.20 -3.41 -1.90
N HIS A 145 -14.49 -3.68 -1.68
CA HIS A 145 -15.22 -3.27 -0.51
C HIS A 145 -15.33 -4.47 0.44
N ILE A 146 -14.92 -4.29 1.70
CA ILE A 146 -15.17 -5.29 2.74
C ILE A 146 -16.62 -5.14 3.19
N VAL A 147 -17.36 -6.25 3.19
CA VAL A 147 -18.76 -6.29 3.63
C VAL A 147 -18.88 -5.86 5.10
N ASN A 148 -20.02 -5.24 5.43
CA ASN A 148 -20.24 -4.61 6.72
C ASN A 148 -20.08 -5.62 7.90
N GLY A 149 -19.30 -5.25 8.91
CA GLY A 149 -19.05 -6.08 10.10
C GLY A 149 -17.96 -7.16 9.96
N HIS A 150 -17.24 -7.23 8.83
CA HIS A 150 -16.15 -8.20 8.62
C HIS A 150 -14.74 -7.61 8.74
N LEU A 151 -14.60 -6.36 9.19
CA LEU A 151 -13.32 -5.77 9.55
C LEU A 151 -13.41 -5.12 10.92
N LYS A 152 -12.57 -5.55 11.85
CA LYS A 152 -12.33 -4.89 13.13
C LYS A 152 -11.10 -3.99 12.99
N ARG A 153 -11.32 -2.69 13.06
CA ARG A 153 -10.27 -1.66 13.00
C ARG A 153 -9.74 -1.35 14.40
N LEU A 154 -8.47 -0.97 14.50
CA LEU A 154 -7.86 -0.58 15.79
C LEU A 154 -8.50 0.69 16.39
N ASP A 155 -9.00 1.57 15.52
CA ASP A 155 -9.74 2.78 15.91
C ASP A 155 -11.20 2.52 16.32
N GLY A 156 -11.65 1.25 16.30
CA GLY A 156 -13.02 0.85 16.62
C GLY A 156 -14.04 1.19 15.54
N SER A 157 -13.61 1.69 14.37
CA SER A 157 -14.53 1.93 13.26
C SER A 157 -15.10 0.62 12.70
N VAL A 158 -16.41 0.64 12.46
CA VAL A 158 -17.20 -0.53 12.02
C VAL A 158 -17.79 -0.34 10.62
N GLN A 159 -17.40 0.75 9.93
CA GLN A 159 -17.96 1.11 8.63
C GLN A 159 -17.39 0.24 7.51
N ARG A 160 -18.12 0.19 6.40
CA ARG A 160 -17.65 -0.42 5.14
C ARG A 160 -16.33 0.22 4.72
N GLN A 161 -15.33 -0.62 4.49
CA GLN A 161 -13.98 -0.15 4.18
C GLN A 161 -13.58 -0.53 2.76
N ARG A 162 -13.06 0.45 2.02
CA ARG A 162 -12.39 0.21 0.74
C ARG A 162 -10.95 -0.20 0.97
N VAL A 163 -10.55 -1.31 0.36
CA VAL A 163 -9.21 -1.88 0.49
C VAL A 163 -8.63 -2.26 -0.85
N ILE A 164 -7.31 -2.14 -0.97
CA ILE A 164 -6.55 -2.74 -2.06
C ILE A 164 -6.10 -4.11 -1.61
N ARG A 165 -6.47 -5.15 -2.37
CA ARG A 165 -5.99 -6.52 -2.21
C ARG A 165 -4.86 -6.77 -3.19
N LYS A 166 -3.66 -7.09 -2.68
CA LYS A 166 -2.55 -7.66 -3.47
C LYS A 166 -2.49 -9.17 -3.23
N ARG A 167 -2.60 -9.97 -4.29
CA ARG A 167 -2.43 -11.43 -4.28
C ARG A 167 -0.93 -11.75 -4.36
N LEU A 168 -0.45 -12.59 -3.45
CA LEU A 168 0.94 -13.03 -3.39
C LEU A 168 0.98 -14.56 -3.40
N ASP A 169 1.82 -15.16 -4.22
CA ASP A 169 2.18 -16.57 -4.07
C ASP A 169 3.00 -16.72 -2.78
N THR A 170 2.53 -17.54 -1.84
CA THR A 170 3.11 -17.63 -0.49
C THR A 170 4.57 -18.12 -0.53
N ALA A 171 4.87 -19.09 -1.40
CA ALA A 171 6.19 -19.69 -1.48
C ALA A 171 7.20 -18.74 -2.14
N GLN A 172 6.79 -18.11 -3.25
CA GLN A 172 7.64 -17.18 -4.00
C GLN A 172 7.79 -15.83 -3.28
N SER A 173 6.76 -15.36 -2.57
CA SER A 173 6.73 -14.01 -1.99
C SER A 173 7.05 -13.99 -0.49
N ARG A 174 7.61 -15.08 0.07
CA ARG A 174 7.87 -15.22 1.51
C ARG A 174 8.58 -14.01 2.13
N SER A 175 9.63 -13.54 1.47
CA SER A 175 10.40 -12.37 1.92
C SER A 175 9.56 -11.08 1.95
N GLU A 176 8.70 -10.87 0.94
CA GLU A 176 7.80 -9.71 0.89
C GLU A 176 6.74 -9.80 2.02
N ILE A 177 6.15 -10.99 2.22
CA ILE A 177 5.18 -11.25 3.30
C ILE A 177 5.81 -10.98 4.68
N ASP A 178 7.03 -11.46 4.91
CA ASP A 178 7.74 -11.26 6.19
C ASP A 178 8.05 -9.77 6.44
N ILE A 179 8.38 -9.02 5.39
CA ILE A 179 8.60 -7.58 5.47
C ILE A 179 7.29 -6.85 5.77
N LEU A 180 6.19 -7.21 5.11
CA LEU A 180 4.88 -6.62 5.38
C LEU A 180 4.45 -6.84 6.84
N ARG A 181 4.63 -8.05 7.38
CA ARG A 181 4.42 -8.35 8.82
C ARG A 181 5.30 -7.50 9.72
N TYR A 182 6.58 -7.42 9.38
CA TYR A 182 7.55 -6.67 10.17
C TYR A 182 7.21 -5.18 10.22
N LEU A 183 6.94 -4.57 9.07
CA LEU A 183 6.51 -3.18 8.95
C LEU A 183 5.21 -2.93 9.73
N ARG A 184 4.18 -3.77 9.55
CA ARG A 184 2.89 -3.62 10.27
C ARG A 184 3.05 -3.61 11.79
N SER A 185 3.95 -4.42 12.34
CA SER A 185 4.15 -4.54 13.80
C SER A 185 5.06 -3.47 14.42
N ARG A 186 5.83 -2.73 13.63
CA ARG A 186 6.90 -1.84 14.12
C ARG A 186 6.77 -0.39 13.69
N LEU A 187 5.91 -0.08 12.72
CA LEU A 187 5.83 1.27 12.20
C LEU A 187 5.12 2.20 13.18
N PRO A 188 5.71 3.37 13.48
CA PRO A 188 4.98 4.44 14.15
C PRO A 188 3.74 4.82 13.34
N THR A 189 2.64 5.14 14.01
CA THR A 189 1.36 5.51 13.39
C THR A 189 1.44 6.67 12.40
N ASN A 190 2.45 7.55 12.53
CA ASN A 190 2.59 8.79 11.75
C ASN A 190 3.64 8.75 10.64
N ILE A 191 4.20 7.58 10.32
CA ILE A 191 5.21 7.49 9.26
C ILE A 191 4.56 7.37 7.88
N GLN A 192 5.17 7.97 6.85
CA GLN A 192 4.69 7.94 5.46
C GLN A 192 4.99 6.60 4.76
N ILE A 193 4.65 5.50 5.42
CA ILE A 193 4.69 4.14 4.88
C ILE A 193 3.26 3.59 4.94
N CYS A 194 2.77 3.11 3.82
CA CYS A 194 1.49 2.41 3.75
C CYS A 194 1.72 0.95 4.10
N THR A 195 1.18 0.50 5.22
CA THR A 195 1.20 -0.91 5.63
C THR A 195 -0.04 -1.64 5.17
N CYS A 196 0.06 -2.96 5.10
CA CYS A 196 -1.13 -3.79 5.08
C CYS A 196 -1.86 -3.67 6.43
N ILE A 197 -3.19 -3.63 6.38
CA ILE A 197 -4.06 -3.72 7.57
C ILE A 197 -4.13 -5.17 8.05
N CYS A 198 -4.10 -6.14 7.14
CA CYS A 198 -4.23 -7.56 7.42
C CYS A 198 -3.55 -8.38 6.31
N LEU A 199 -3.03 -9.56 6.66
CA LEU A 199 -2.62 -10.59 5.71
C LEU A 199 -3.57 -11.76 5.85
N VAL A 200 -4.10 -12.25 4.72
CA VAL A 200 -5.03 -13.38 4.71
C VAL A 200 -4.46 -14.53 3.89
N GLU A 201 -4.11 -15.62 4.55
CA GLU A 201 -3.64 -16.85 3.92
C GLU A 201 -4.83 -17.69 3.44
N SER A 202 -4.79 -18.16 2.19
CA SER A 202 -5.77 -19.08 1.66
C SER A 202 -5.73 -20.42 2.40
N ASN A 203 -6.86 -21.14 2.39
CA ASN A 203 -6.96 -22.44 3.06
C ASN A 203 -5.89 -23.45 2.58
N ASP A 204 -5.56 -23.43 1.28
CA ASP A 204 -4.52 -24.29 0.70
C ASP A 204 -3.07 -23.86 1.04
N GLY A 205 -2.89 -22.72 1.71
CA GLY A 205 -1.59 -22.14 2.06
C GLY A 205 -0.76 -21.61 0.88
N LYS A 206 -1.25 -21.74 -0.35
CA LYS A 206 -0.49 -21.38 -1.56
C LYS A 206 -0.53 -19.89 -1.86
N THR A 207 -1.58 -19.21 -1.43
CA THR A 207 -1.78 -17.79 -1.70
C THR A 207 -1.88 -17.01 -0.38
N THR A 208 -1.22 -15.87 -0.31
CA THR A 208 -1.40 -14.89 0.75
C THR A 208 -1.91 -13.59 0.13
N HIS A 209 -2.97 -13.03 0.71
CA HIS A 209 -3.53 -11.76 0.28
C HIS A 209 -3.11 -10.66 1.25
N SER A 210 -2.45 -9.63 0.75
CA SER A 210 -2.21 -8.41 1.50
C SER A 210 -3.35 -7.43 1.29
N LEU A 211 -3.98 -6.98 2.38
CA LEU A 211 -5.01 -5.95 2.34
C LEU A 211 -4.43 -4.64 2.84
N SER A 212 -4.59 -3.56 2.09
CA SER A 212 -4.14 -2.22 2.47
C SER A 212 -5.30 -1.22 2.29
N LEU A 213 -5.26 -0.09 3.00
CA LEU A 213 -6.27 0.95 2.80
C LEU A 213 -6.20 1.52 1.38
N ASN A 214 -7.35 1.80 0.79
CA ASN A 214 -7.42 2.48 -0.50
C ASN A 214 -7.07 3.96 -0.35
N ALA A 215 -6.08 4.42 -1.12
CA ALA A 215 -5.73 5.83 -1.23
C ALA A 215 -6.74 6.55 -2.13
N GLU A 216 -7.46 7.55 -1.60
CA GLU A 216 -8.59 8.19 -2.28
C GLU A 216 -8.18 8.99 -3.51
N TYR A 217 -6.94 9.46 -3.55
CA TYR A 217 -6.42 10.27 -4.66
C TYR A 217 -5.47 9.49 -5.59
N GLY A 218 -5.38 8.17 -5.41
CA GLY A 218 -4.54 7.30 -6.24
C GLY A 218 -3.04 7.49 -5.98
N ASP A 219 -2.23 7.28 -7.00
CA ASP A 219 -0.78 7.48 -6.95
C ASP A 219 -0.35 8.93 -7.20
N LEU A 220 0.89 9.24 -6.85
CA LEU A 220 1.46 10.58 -6.94
C LEU A 220 1.64 11.04 -8.39
N GLU A 221 1.82 10.13 -9.36
CA GLU A 221 1.92 10.52 -10.77
C GLU A 221 0.60 11.08 -11.28
N GLY A 222 -0.49 10.35 -11.06
CA GLY A 222 -1.85 10.83 -11.35
C GLY A 222 -2.18 12.09 -10.56
N PHE A 223 -1.79 12.14 -9.29
CA PHE A 223 -2.04 13.29 -8.44
C PHE A 223 -1.34 14.56 -8.94
N MET A 224 -0.04 14.50 -9.26
CA MET A 224 0.75 15.62 -9.76
C MET A 224 0.15 16.19 -11.06
N LYS A 225 -0.24 15.33 -12.00
CA LYS A 225 -0.79 15.77 -13.30
C LYS A 225 -2.11 16.52 -13.16
N ASN A 226 -2.94 16.12 -12.21
CA ASN A 226 -4.33 16.58 -12.13
C ASN A 226 -4.57 17.63 -11.05
N ASN A 227 -3.73 17.68 -10.01
CA ASN A 227 -4.01 18.48 -8.80
C ASN A 227 -2.92 19.49 -8.44
N ILE A 228 -1.71 19.36 -8.99
CA ILE A 228 -0.58 20.25 -8.69
C ILE A 228 -0.25 21.08 -9.93
N SER A 229 -0.56 22.37 -9.88
CA SER A 229 -0.37 23.29 -11.02
C SER A 229 -0.11 24.75 -10.61
N SER A 230 0.20 25.00 -9.33
CA SER A 230 0.35 26.35 -8.78
C SER A 230 1.39 26.40 -7.66
N GLU A 231 2.10 27.53 -7.57
CA GLU A 231 3.19 27.75 -6.62
C GLU A 231 2.74 27.65 -5.16
N LYS A 232 1.44 27.87 -4.89
CA LYS A 232 0.85 27.68 -3.56
C LYS A 232 1.03 26.26 -3.01
N TYR A 233 1.28 25.28 -3.89
CA TYR A 233 1.53 23.89 -3.51
C TYR A 233 3.00 23.60 -3.19
N ILE A 234 3.94 24.52 -3.44
CA ILE A 234 5.37 24.29 -3.19
C ILE A 234 5.60 23.86 -1.73
N VAL A 235 5.17 24.67 -0.76
CA VAL A 235 5.40 24.37 0.66
C VAL A 235 4.64 23.12 1.14
N PRO A 236 3.33 22.95 0.85
CA PRO A 236 2.64 21.71 1.20
C PRO A 236 3.30 20.45 0.62
N CYS A 237 3.71 20.49 -0.64
CA CYS A 237 4.42 19.40 -1.29
C CYS A 237 5.79 19.12 -0.63
N LEU A 238 6.54 20.16 -0.28
CA LEU A 238 7.80 20.00 0.47
C LEU A 238 7.58 19.34 1.83
N GLY A 239 6.49 19.68 2.51
CA GLY A 239 6.06 19.00 3.74
C GLY A 239 5.83 17.49 3.53
N GLN A 240 5.19 17.10 2.43
CA GLN A 240 5.01 15.68 2.10
C GLN A 240 6.30 15.00 1.65
N ILE A 241 7.13 15.64 0.82
CA ILE A 241 8.46 15.13 0.45
C ILE A 241 9.32 14.88 1.70
N LYS A 242 9.23 15.77 2.70
CA LYS A 242 9.92 15.60 3.98
C LYS A 242 9.44 14.32 4.68
N GLY A 243 8.15 14.07 4.77
CA GLY A 243 7.67 12.84 5.39
C GLY A 243 8.03 11.57 4.59
N VAL A 244 8.09 11.63 3.26
CA VAL A 244 8.66 10.54 2.43
C VAL A 244 10.15 10.35 2.75
N ALA A 245 10.91 11.43 2.92
CA ALA A 245 12.32 11.36 3.31
C ALA A 245 12.52 10.78 4.73
N GLU A 246 11.64 11.12 5.67
CA GLU A 246 11.61 10.54 7.03
C GLU A 246 11.26 9.04 6.99
N ALA A 247 10.34 8.64 6.11
CA ALA A 247 10.04 7.23 5.86
C ALA A 247 11.27 6.48 5.32
N LEU A 248 11.99 7.05 4.33
CA LEU A 248 13.24 6.47 3.86
C LEU A 248 14.31 6.45 4.94
N GLN A 249 14.45 7.50 5.76
CA GLN A 249 15.38 7.51 6.88
C GLN A 249 15.08 6.38 7.87
N PHE A 250 13.80 6.12 8.16
CA PHE A 250 13.40 5.03 9.02
C PHE A 250 13.76 3.66 8.42
N LEU A 251 13.46 3.44 7.14
CA LEU A 251 13.88 2.24 6.40
C LEU A 251 15.39 2.05 6.43
N HIS A 252 16.13 3.11 6.17
CA HIS A 252 17.58 3.09 6.12
C HIS A 252 18.18 2.77 7.48
N ASP A 253 17.83 3.53 8.52
CA ASP A 253 18.68 3.63 9.71
C ASP A 253 18.00 3.14 10.99
N LYS A 254 16.66 3.05 11.04
CA LYS A 254 15.90 2.78 12.28
C LYS A 254 15.26 1.40 12.34
N LEU A 255 15.08 0.72 11.21
CA LEU A 255 14.67 -0.68 11.22
C LEU A 255 15.86 -1.56 11.59
N GLU A 256 15.83 -2.08 12.82
CA GLU A 256 16.85 -3.01 13.31
C GLU A 256 16.99 -4.16 12.33
N PRO A 257 18.20 -4.38 11.80
CA PRO A 257 18.46 -5.52 10.96
C PRO A 257 18.32 -6.80 11.75
N LYS A 258 17.50 -7.75 11.29
CA LYS A 258 17.77 -9.16 11.63
C LYS A 258 19.03 -9.55 10.86
N GLN A 259 20.19 -9.55 11.53
CA GLN A 259 21.51 -9.94 11.01
C GLN A 259 22.06 -8.99 9.91
N ASP A 260 22.84 -7.99 10.33
CA ASP A 260 23.75 -7.17 9.48
C ASP A 260 23.21 -6.71 8.13
N SER A 261 21.94 -6.33 8.13
CA SER A 261 21.21 -6.01 6.92
C SER A 261 20.62 -4.63 6.82
N HIS A 262 20.57 -4.07 5.62
CA HIS A 262 19.97 -2.75 5.43
C HIS A 262 18.76 -2.83 4.52
N TYR A 263 17.68 -2.13 4.88
CA TYR A 263 16.49 -2.03 4.06
C TYR A 263 16.61 -0.84 3.11
N CYS A 264 16.32 -1.07 1.83
CA CYS A 264 16.29 -0.07 0.77
C CYS A 264 15.07 -0.36 -0.10
N HIS A 265 14.39 0.68 -0.59
CA HIS A 265 13.19 0.51 -1.42
C HIS A 265 13.53 0.04 -2.84
N LEU A 266 14.58 0.61 -3.45
CA LEU A 266 15.15 0.34 -4.77
C LEU A 266 14.26 0.56 -6.00
N ASP A 267 12.93 0.59 -5.85
CA ASP A 267 11.99 0.95 -6.92
C ASP A 267 11.15 2.20 -6.60
N LEU A 268 11.77 3.19 -5.93
CA LEU A 268 11.04 4.41 -5.56
C LEU A 268 10.73 5.22 -6.82
N LYS A 269 9.43 5.45 -7.07
CA LYS A 269 8.90 6.19 -8.21
C LYS A 269 7.53 6.80 -7.82
N PRO A 270 7.01 7.80 -8.56
CA PRO A 270 5.72 8.40 -8.22
C PRO A 270 4.55 7.41 -8.12
N HIS A 271 4.52 6.36 -8.96
CA HIS A 271 3.50 5.31 -8.87
C HIS A 271 3.54 4.52 -7.55
N ASN A 272 4.68 4.48 -6.86
CA ASN A 272 4.84 3.79 -5.57
C ASN A 272 4.69 4.75 -4.38
N ILE A 273 4.16 5.95 -4.61
CA ILE A 273 3.75 6.89 -3.56
C ILE A 273 2.26 7.14 -3.78
N VAL A 274 1.43 6.78 -2.80
CA VAL A 274 -0.02 6.97 -2.88
C VAL A 274 -0.46 8.13 -1.99
N VAL A 275 -1.57 8.78 -2.37
CA VAL A 275 -2.06 10.01 -1.75
C VAL A 275 -3.39 9.74 -1.05
N PHE A 276 -3.36 9.79 0.28
CA PHE A 276 -4.52 9.67 1.15
C PHE A 276 -5.16 11.02 1.43
N ARG A 277 -6.45 11.00 1.74
CA ARG A 277 -7.14 12.18 2.24
C ARG A 277 -6.60 12.63 3.59
N SER A 278 -6.37 13.93 3.74
CA SER A 278 -6.02 14.54 5.03
C SER A 278 -7.25 14.71 5.91
N SER A 279 -7.06 14.66 7.24
CA SER A 279 -8.12 14.94 8.22
C SER A 279 -8.65 16.38 8.16
N SER A 280 -7.92 17.29 7.51
CA SER A 280 -8.31 18.70 7.32
C SER A 280 -9.36 18.96 6.24
N GLY A 281 -10.02 17.91 5.70
CA GLY A 281 -11.14 18.04 4.76
C GLY A 281 -10.78 17.65 3.31
N PRO A 282 -11.63 17.98 2.32
CA PRO A 282 -11.31 17.80 0.89
C PRO A 282 -10.03 18.54 0.49
N LEU A 283 -9.53 18.31 -0.73
CA LEU A 283 -8.45 19.14 -1.32
C LEU A 283 -8.92 20.59 -1.40
N SER A 284 -8.58 21.37 -0.37
CA SER A 284 -8.76 22.81 -0.31
C SER A 284 -7.43 23.51 -0.62
N CYS A 285 -7.43 24.83 -0.72
CA CYS A 285 -6.24 25.60 -1.04
C CYS A 285 -5.10 25.28 -0.05
N GLY A 286 -4.05 24.60 -0.54
CA GLY A 286 -2.89 24.19 0.27
C GLY A 286 -2.93 22.78 0.85
N ASN A 287 -4.00 22.00 0.62
CA ASN A 287 -4.06 20.59 1.00
C ASN A 287 -3.59 19.71 -0.17
N VAL A 288 -2.51 18.96 0.02
CA VAL A 288 -1.94 18.03 -0.99
C VAL A 288 -2.10 16.56 -0.60
N GLY A 289 -2.97 16.28 0.38
CA GLY A 289 -3.14 14.96 0.96
C GLY A 289 -1.96 14.51 1.82
N ILE A 290 -2.03 13.27 2.28
CA ILE A 290 -0.94 12.59 3.00
C ILE A 290 -0.32 11.55 2.08
N TRP A 291 0.97 11.69 1.80
CA TRP A 291 1.68 10.78 0.92
C TRP A 291 2.20 9.60 1.71
N LYS A 292 2.12 8.40 1.14
CA LYS A 292 2.67 7.19 1.74
C LYS A 292 3.35 6.32 0.69
N ILE A 293 4.53 5.81 1.02
CA ILE A 293 5.25 4.86 0.18
C ILE A 293 4.54 3.51 0.24
N ILE A 294 4.36 2.87 -0.93
CA ILE A 294 3.81 1.51 -1.10
C ILE A 294 4.80 0.63 -1.86
N ASP A 295 4.45 -0.65 -1.98
CA ASP A 295 5.10 -1.63 -2.86
C ASP A 295 6.61 -1.70 -2.64
N PHE A 296 6.92 -2.06 -1.40
CA PHE A 296 8.24 -2.31 -0.90
C PHE A 296 8.87 -3.50 -1.62
N GLY A 297 9.51 -3.24 -2.76
CA GLY A 297 10.57 -4.08 -3.34
C GLY A 297 11.82 -4.12 -2.45
N ILE A 298 11.60 -4.17 -1.13
CA ILE A 298 12.63 -4.02 -0.12
C ILE A 298 13.63 -5.14 -0.30
N SER A 299 14.83 -4.76 -0.71
CA SER A 299 15.94 -5.70 -0.86
C SER A 299 16.75 -5.67 0.43
N LYS A 300 17.04 -6.86 0.96
CA LYS A 300 17.92 -7.02 2.12
C LYS A 300 19.35 -6.98 1.60
N LEU A 301 20.10 -5.93 1.95
CA LEU A 301 21.55 -5.92 1.74
C LEU A 301 22.18 -6.65 2.92
N SER A 302 22.83 -7.80 2.73
CA SER A 302 23.61 -8.46 3.79
C SER A 302 25.07 -8.04 3.69
N GLU A 303 25.72 -7.76 4.82
CA GLU A 303 27.18 -7.87 4.91
C GLU A 303 27.57 -9.34 4.77
N SER A 304 28.63 -9.62 4.00
CA SER A 304 29.06 -10.99 3.72
C SER A 304 29.70 -11.61 4.97
N HIS A 305 29.12 -12.69 5.51
CA HIS A 305 29.88 -13.67 6.28
C HIS A 305 30.42 -14.76 5.36
N ASP A 306 31.70 -15.05 5.53
CA ASP A 306 32.53 -15.91 4.67
C ASP A 306 31.92 -17.29 4.42
N THR A 307 31.59 -17.59 3.16
CA THR A 307 31.82 -18.94 2.62
C THR A 307 31.90 -18.90 1.08
N LEU A 308 32.97 -19.51 0.55
CA LEU A 308 33.22 -19.93 -0.84
C LEU A 308 34.13 -19.03 -1.75
N VAL A 309 35.39 -19.48 -1.78
CA VAL A 309 36.41 -19.55 -2.85
C VAL A 309 36.62 -18.35 -3.78
N THR A 310 37.85 -17.83 -3.68
CA THR A 310 38.40 -16.67 -4.37
C THR A 310 39.06 -17.07 -5.70
N ILE A 311 38.64 -16.44 -6.80
CA ILE A 311 39.49 -16.28 -7.99
C ILE A 311 39.40 -14.78 -8.36
N LEU A 312 40.52 -14.06 -8.20
CA LEU A 312 40.77 -12.64 -8.58
C LEU A 312 40.39 -11.51 -7.59
N GLY A 313 40.61 -11.70 -6.29
CA GLY A 313 41.29 -10.68 -5.47
C GLY A 313 40.65 -9.30 -5.19
N ARG A 314 39.34 -9.07 -5.38
CA ARG A 314 38.63 -7.92 -4.77
C ARG A 314 37.21 -8.30 -4.33
N LYS A 315 37.00 -8.48 -3.01
CA LYS A 315 35.68 -8.66 -2.39
C LYS A 315 34.94 -7.30 -2.30
N PRO A 316 33.70 -7.14 -2.79
CA PRO A 316 32.81 -6.05 -2.37
C PRO A 316 32.18 -6.36 -1.00
N PRO A 317 31.95 -5.37 -0.12
CA PRO A 317 31.48 -5.59 1.26
C PRO A 317 29.99 -6.00 1.41
N TYR A 318 29.20 -6.04 0.34
CA TYR A 318 27.74 -6.25 0.43
C TYR A 318 27.20 -7.15 -0.69
N HIS A 319 26.22 -7.99 -0.35
CA HIS A 319 25.38 -8.74 -1.29
C HIS A 319 23.94 -8.22 -1.24
N VAL A 320 23.37 -7.88 -2.40
CA VAL A 320 21.95 -7.50 -2.52
C VAL A 320 21.13 -8.75 -2.76
N THR A 321 20.20 -9.04 -1.85
CA THR A 321 19.16 -10.06 -2.07
C THR A 321 17.84 -9.35 -2.38
N HIS A 322 17.30 -9.63 -3.56
CA HIS A 322 16.06 -9.06 -4.08
C HIS A 322 14.85 -9.89 -3.63
N THR A 323 13.74 -9.23 -3.29
CA THR A 323 12.44 -9.91 -3.12
C THR A 323 11.87 -10.26 -4.50
N VAL A 324 11.10 -11.35 -4.59
CA VAL A 324 10.66 -11.94 -5.87
C VAL A 324 9.76 -11.02 -6.71
N SER A 325 9.15 -9.99 -6.13
CA SER A 325 8.47 -8.89 -6.86
C SER A 325 9.43 -8.06 -7.75
N THR A 326 10.74 -8.12 -7.51
CA THR A 326 11.76 -7.44 -8.34
C THR A 326 12.46 -8.45 -9.24
N THR A 327 11.71 -9.04 -10.17
CA THR A 327 12.32 -9.82 -11.26
C THR A 327 13.36 -8.94 -11.95
N THR A 328 14.55 -9.49 -12.17
CA THR A 328 15.70 -8.88 -12.84
C THR A 328 15.41 -8.26 -14.23
N GLN A 329 14.22 -8.48 -14.78
CA GLN A 329 13.72 -7.89 -16.01
C GLN A 329 13.22 -6.43 -15.88
N GLN A 330 12.86 -5.93 -14.69
CA GLN A 330 12.41 -4.53 -14.50
C GLN A 330 13.54 -3.51 -14.26
N ILE A 331 14.78 -3.91 -14.48
CA ILE A 331 15.96 -3.06 -14.31
C ILE A 331 16.09 -2.14 -15.52
N GLY A 332 15.28 -1.07 -15.57
CA GLY A 332 15.22 -0.11 -16.67
C GLY A 332 14.35 1.14 -16.43
N GLY A 333 14.20 1.56 -15.17
CA GLY A 333 13.28 2.64 -14.78
C GLY A 333 13.86 4.05 -14.92
N ILE A 334 13.01 5.02 -15.27
CA ILE A 334 13.34 6.45 -15.44
C ILE A 334 14.00 7.05 -14.18
N TYR A 335 13.55 6.64 -13.01
CA TYR A 335 14.00 7.13 -11.71
C TYR A 335 15.22 6.38 -11.16
N GLN A 336 15.72 5.37 -11.88
CA GLN A 336 16.86 4.59 -11.41
C GLN A 336 18.15 5.40 -11.46
N PRO A 337 19.05 5.22 -10.48
CA PRO A 337 20.31 5.90 -10.49
C PRO A 337 21.29 5.28 -11.50
N PRO A 338 22.32 6.03 -11.92
CA PRO A 338 23.25 5.58 -12.94
C PRO A 338 24.00 4.30 -12.54
N GLU A 339 24.28 4.07 -11.25
CA GLU A 339 24.99 2.86 -10.80
C GLU A 339 24.31 1.54 -11.20
N VAL A 340 23.00 1.55 -11.44
CA VAL A 340 22.25 0.38 -11.93
C VAL A 340 22.79 -0.13 -13.27
N ASN A 341 23.29 0.77 -14.12
CA ASN A 341 23.65 0.46 -15.50
C ASN A 341 25.14 0.15 -15.73
N TYR A 342 26.04 0.44 -14.78
CA TYR A 342 27.49 0.21 -14.96
C TYR A 342 28.20 -0.46 -13.79
N GLN A 343 27.54 -0.55 -12.64
CA GLN A 343 28.05 -1.30 -11.50
C GLN A 343 27.14 -2.52 -11.37
N ASN A 344 27.71 -3.73 -11.42
CA ASN A 344 26.98 -4.96 -11.11
C ASN A 344 26.01 -4.69 -9.93
N GLN A 345 24.76 -5.14 -10.04
CA GLN A 345 23.62 -4.88 -9.13
C GLN A 345 23.97 -4.90 -7.63
N LYS A 346 25.05 -5.60 -7.28
CA LYS A 346 25.83 -5.57 -6.03
C LYS A 346 26.15 -4.18 -5.44
N GLN A 347 25.99 -3.07 -6.16
CA GLN A 347 26.24 -1.70 -5.66
C GLN A 347 24.99 -0.81 -5.54
N MET A 348 23.77 -1.36 -5.60
CA MET A 348 22.57 -0.60 -5.20
C MET A 348 22.47 -0.47 -3.67
N GLY A 349 21.67 0.48 -3.18
CA GLY A 349 21.33 0.56 -1.75
C GLY A 349 20.70 1.89 -1.34
N ARG A 350 20.74 2.25 -0.05
CA ARG A 350 20.05 3.43 0.53
C ARG A 350 20.20 4.73 -0.28
N ARG A 351 21.38 4.97 -0.84
CA ARG A 351 21.64 6.18 -1.65
C ARG A 351 20.98 6.14 -3.02
N SER A 352 20.66 4.97 -3.54
CA SER A 352 19.85 4.79 -4.75
C SER A 352 18.43 5.34 -4.54
N ASP A 353 17.83 5.11 -3.37
CA ASP A 353 16.53 5.71 -3.02
C ASP A 353 16.58 7.24 -2.97
N ILE A 354 17.69 7.81 -2.49
CA ILE A 354 17.90 9.28 -2.48
C ILE A 354 17.98 9.87 -3.88
N TRP A 355 18.57 9.14 -4.85
CA TRP A 355 18.55 9.58 -6.25
C TRP A 355 17.13 9.62 -6.79
N SER A 356 16.36 8.54 -6.58
CA SER A 356 14.97 8.45 -7.00
C SER A 356 14.14 9.58 -6.39
N LEU A 357 14.28 9.83 -5.08
CA LEU A 357 13.59 10.93 -4.41
C LEU A 357 13.99 12.30 -4.97
N GLY A 358 15.26 12.49 -5.34
CA GLY A 358 15.72 13.74 -5.95
C GLY A 358 15.09 13.99 -7.32
N CYS A 359 14.90 12.93 -8.11
CA CYS A 359 14.18 13.00 -9.39
C CYS A 359 12.69 13.31 -9.19
N ILE A 360 12.04 12.66 -8.22
CA ILE A 360 10.63 12.90 -7.86
C ILE A 360 10.44 14.33 -7.37
N MET A 361 11.33 14.83 -6.51
CA MET A 361 11.29 16.21 -6.00
C MET A 361 11.39 17.23 -7.14
N ALA A 362 12.26 16.99 -8.13
CA ALA A 362 12.36 17.86 -9.31
C ALA A 362 11.05 17.90 -10.11
N GLU A 363 10.38 16.77 -10.30
CA GLU A 363 9.08 16.72 -10.97
C GLU A 363 7.97 17.40 -10.18
N ILE A 364 7.97 17.28 -8.85
CA ILE A 364 7.00 17.96 -7.98
C ILE A 364 7.16 19.48 -8.06
N LEU A 365 8.39 19.99 -8.09
CA LEU A 365 8.64 21.42 -8.31
C LEU A 365 8.17 21.84 -9.70
N ALA A 366 8.45 21.03 -10.73
CA ALA A 366 7.96 21.27 -12.08
C ALA A 366 6.42 21.33 -12.12
N ALA A 367 5.74 20.41 -11.45
CA ALA A 367 4.29 20.37 -11.36
C ALA A 367 3.75 21.62 -10.65
N SER A 368 4.37 22.00 -9.52
CA SER A 368 3.99 23.18 -8.74
C SER A 368 4.16 24.47 -9.54
N LEU A 369 5.09 24.51 -10.48
CA LEU A 369 5.33 25.65 -11.37
C LEU A 369 4.59 25.55 -12.71
N GLY A 370 3.79 24.50 -12.93
CA GLY A 370 3.08 24.26 -14.20
C GLY A 370 3.99 23.86 -15.38
N THR A 371 5.24 23.44 -15.13
CA THR A 371 6.24 23.09 -16.15
C THR A 371 6.55 21.60 -16.26
N LEU A 372 5.84 20.72 -15.52
CA LEU A 372 6.07 19.26 -15.53
C LEU A 372 6.09 18.66 -16.93
N ALA A 373 5.10 18.99 -17.77
CA ALA A 373 5.01 18.49 -19.14
C ALA A 373 6.21 18.95 -20.00
N ASN A 374 6.72 20.17 -19.75
CA ASN A 374 7.88 20.71 -20.45
C ASN A 374 9.17 19.98 -20.03
N LEU A 375 9.37 19.78 -18.72
CA LEU A 375 10.50 19.00 -18.20
C LEU A 375 10.53 17.60 -18.83
N ARG A 376 9.42 16.84 -18.72
CA ARG A 376 9.32 15.49 -19.28
C ARG A 376 9.50 15.50 -20.80
N GLY A 377 8.86 16.43 -21.51
CA GLY A 377 8.97 16.57 -22.96
C GLY A 377 10.40 16.82 -23.44
N LYS A 378 11.12 17.75 -22.81
CA LYS A 378 12.53 18.03 -23.13
C LYS A 378 13.45 16.84 -22.83
N MET A 379 13.19 16.11 -21.75
CA MET A 379 13.97 14.90 -21.42
C MET A 379 13.73 13.76 -22.42
N ILE A 380 12.50 13.61 -22.93
CA ILE A 380 12.17 12.66 -24.01
C ILE A 380 12.85 13.07 -25.33
N GLN A 381 12.77 14.35 -25.72
CA GLN A 381 13.33 14.85 -26.98
C GLN A 381 14.86 14.78 -27.03
N ASN A 382 15.53 15.03 -25.91
CA ASN A 382 16.99 14.97 -25.79
C ASN A 382 17.53 13.57 -25.50
N ARG A 383 16.72 12.52 -25.78
CA ARG A 383 17.17 11.14 -25.82
C ARG A 383 18.49 11.05 -26.60
N THR A 384 19.59 10.79 -25.89
CA THR A 384 20.84 10.51 -26.59
C THR A 384 20.66 9.14 -27.24
N ALA A 385 20.84 9.06 -28.57
CA ALA A 385 20.65 7.85 -29.40
C ALA A 385 21.46 6.60 -28.99
N GLY A 386 22.15 6.62 -27.84
CA GLY A 386 23.00 5.55 -27.30
C GLY A 386 22.45 4.83 -26.07
N HIS A 387 21.31 5.23 -25.48
CA HIS A 387 20.71 4.51 -24.35
C HIS A 387 19.88 3.30 -24.84
N ARG A 388 20.54 2.28 -25.41
CA ARG A 388 20.00 0.92 -25.32
C ARG A 388 20.27 0.45 -23.90
N LEU A 389 19.23 0.29 -23.09
CA LEU A 389 19.35 -0.55 -21.90
C LEU A 389 19.80 -1.95 -22.37
N MET A 390 20.62 -2.63 -21.57
CA MET A 390 21.17 -3.97 -21.86
C MET A 390 20.09 -5.01 -22.24
N ASN A 391 18.80 -4.68 -22.02
CA ASN A 391 17.66 -5.59 -22.15
C ASN A 391 16.82 -5.31 -23.42
N GLY A 392 17.29 -4.49 -24.35
CA GLY A 392 16.62 -4.24 -25.65
C GLY A 392 15.29 -3.47 -25.59
N HIS A 393 14.78 -3.17 -24.40
CA HIS A 393 13.56 -2.40 -24.20
C HIS A 393 13.89 -0.90 -24.05
N GLN A 394 13.16 -0.07 -24.79
CA GLN A 394 13.29 1.38 -24.77
C GLN A 394 12.67 1.94 -23.48
N SER A 395 13.48 2.55 -22.62
CA SER A 395 12.97 3.39 -21.50
C SER A 395 12.74 4.82 -22.01
N PRO A 396 11.67 5.52 -21.60
CA PRO A 396 11.22 6.73 -22.28
C PRO A 396 12.10 7.97 -22.02
N TYR A 397 12.86 8.04 -20.91
CA TYR A 397 13.89 9.05 -20.59
C TYR A 397 14.62 8.68 -19.29
N VAL A 398 15.78 9.30 -18.99
CA VAL A 398 16.54 9.12 -17.73
C VAL A 398 17.12 10.45 -17.23
N PHE A 399 17.35 10.58 -15.92
CA PHE A 399 17.89 11.80 -15.28
C PHE A 399 19.43 11.95 -15.36
N TYR A 400 20.09 11.09 -16.14
CA TYR A 400 21.53 11.13 -16.38
C TYR A 400 21.84 10.81 -17.85
N GLU A 401 23.04 11.15 -18.30
CA GLU A 401 23.51 10.87 -19.66
C GLU A 401 24.95 10.35 -19.64
N GLY A 402 25.29 9.50 -20.62
CA GLY A 402 26.65 9.03 -20.84
C GLY A 402 27.60 10.16 -21.27
N LYS A 403 28.85 10.10 -20.80
CA LYS A 403 29.94 10.99 -21.21
C LYS A 403 30.50 10.50 -22.54
N LYS A 404 30.56 11.37 -23.56
CA LYS A 404 31.03 11.02 -24.92
C LYS A 404 32.52 10.58 -24.98
N ASN A 405 33.36 11.01 -24.04
CA ASN A 405 34.78 10.60 -23.96
C ASN A 405 35.09 10.03 -22.56
N TRP A 406 35.20 8.71 -22.44
CA TRP A 406 35.45 8.04 -21.16
C TRP A 406 36.89 8.22 -20.65
N LEU A 407 37.84 8.50 -21.56
CA LEU A 407 39.29 8.59 -21.31
C LEU A 407 39.76 9.85 -20.56
N CYS A 408 38.94 10.89 -20.41
CA CYS A 408 39.39 12.20 -19.90
C CYS A 408 38.87 12.56 -18.49
N PHE A 409 38.23 11.65 -17.75
CA PHE A 409 37.58 12.01 -16.48
C PHE A 409 38.03 11.16 -15.28
N SER A 410 38.46 11.85 -14.23
CA SER A 410 39.03 11.29 -12.99
C SER A 410 38.01 10.60 -12.06
N ASP A 411 36.70 10.64 -12.36
CA ASP A 411 35.66 10.05 -11.51
C ASP A 411 35.28 8.60 -11.86
N GLY A 412 35.73 8.09 -13.02
CA GLY A 412 35.54 6.72 -13.49
C GLY A 412 34.09 6.29 -13.76
N SER A 413 33.10 7.18 -13.60
CA SER A 413 31.68 6.80 -13.63
C SER A 413 31.10 6.71 -15.04
N GLY A 414 31.64 7.44 -16.02
CA GLY A 414 31.09 7.48 -17.39
C GLY A 414 29.77 8.22 -17.55
N PHE A 415 29.15 8.72 -16.47
CA PHE A 415 27.85 9.40 -16.51
C PHE A 415 27.91 10.79 -15.87
N ARG A 416 26.99 11.66 -16.26
CA ARG A 416 26.70 12.93 -15.57
C ARG A 416 25.18 13.12 -15.44
N VAL A 417 24.76 13.99 -14.53
CA VAL A 417 23.36 14.42 -14.46
C VAL A 417 22.96 15.03 -15.81
N HIS A 418 21.75 14.72 -16.26
CA HIS A 418 21.28 15.17 -17.56
C HIS A 418 21.18 16.69 -17.59
N LYS A 419 21.80 17.36 -18.57
CA LYS A 419 21.87 18.83 -18.63
C LYS A 419 20.50 19.51 -18.60
N ILE A 420 19.48 18.90 -19.22
CA ILE A 420 18.10 19.41 -19.19
C ILE A 420 17.56 19.56 -17.77
N LEU A 421 17.86 18.62 -16.86
CA LEU A 421 17.43 18.75 -15.47
C LEU A 421 18.03 20.01 -14.84
N ILE A 422 19.34 20.20 -15.00
CA ILE A 422 20.05 21.36 -14.45
C ILE A 422 19.53 22.67 -15.05
N CYS A 423 19.34 22.73 -16.37
CA CYS A 423 18.77 23.90 -17.04
C CYS A 423 17.36 24.20 -16.53
N GLU A 424 16.52 23.18 -16.36
CA GLU A 424 15.15 23.39 -15.88
C GLU A 424 15.13 23.87 -14.43
N LEU A 425 15.95 23.29 -13.54
CA LEU A 425 16.06 23.77 -12.14
C LEU A 425 16.50 25.24 -12.06
N ASN A 426 17.42 25.66 -12.93
CA ASN A 426 17.82 27.07 -13.05
C ASN A 426 16.65 27.95 -13.52
N GLU A 427 15.92 27.51 -14.54
CA GLU A 427 14.76 28.23 -15.07
C GLU A 427 13.61 28.32 -14.05
N MET A 428 13.35 27.26 -13.29
CA MET A 428 12.37 27.24 -12.19
C MET A 428 12.69 28.32 -11.15
N THR A 429 13.96 28.41 -10.74
CA THR A 429 14.43 29.41 -9.76
C THR A 429 14.31 30.84 -10.29
N ARG A 430 14.51 31.03 -11.61
CA ARG A 430 14.47 32.33 -12.28
C ARG A 430 13.05 32.81 -12.60
N ARG A 431 12.16 31.90 -12.99
CA ARG A 431 10.78 32.21 -13.43
C ARG A 431 9.76 32.16 -12.30
N GLY A 432 10.06 31.41 -11.24
CA GLY A 432 9.20 31.33 -10.07
C GLY A 432 8.97 32.72 -9.45
N ASN A 433 7.84 32.86 -8.77
CA ASN A 433 7.51 34.09 -8.08
C ASN A 433 8.61 34.47 -7.09
N PRO A 434 9.03 35.75 -7.07
CA PRO A 434 10.07 36.23 -6.16
C PRO A 434 9.84 35.88 -4.69
N ALA A 435 8.58 35.72 -4.26
CA ALA A 435 8.22 35.31 -2.91
C ALA A 435 8.73 33.91 -2.53
N PHE A 436 8.99 33.03 -3.51
CA PHE A 436 9.51 31.68 -3.32
C PHE A 436 10.97 31.53 -3.77
N HIS A 437 11.64 32.61 -4.18
CA HIS A 437 12.97 32.51 -4.79
C HIS A 437 14.01 31.83 -3.89
N GLU A 438 14.03 32.17 -2.60
CA GLU A 438 14.93 31.54 -1.62
C GLU A 438 14.62 30.05 -1.44
N VAL A 439 13.34 29.70 -1.27
CA VAL A 439 12.86 28.31 -1.19
C VAL A 439 13.27 27.51 -2.42
N LEU A 440 13.05 28.05 -3.62
CA LEU A 440 13.38 27.39 -4.89
C LEU A 440 14.89 27.20 -5.06
N THR A 441 15.69 28.18 -4.62
CA THR A 441 17.16 28.12 -4.65
C THR A 441 17.69 27.00 -3.76
N GLU A 442 17.18 26.91 -2.53
CA GLU A 442 17.56 25.84 -1.60
C GLU A 442 17.07 24.47 -2.08
N CYS A 443 15.86 24.40 -2.65
CA CYS A 443 15.33 23.18 -3.25
C CYS A 443 16.21 22.68 -4.40
N LYS A 444 16.64 23.58 -5.29
CA LYS A 444 17.60 23.25 -6.36
C LYS A 444 18.89 22.70 -5.76
N GLY A 445 19.49 23.38 -4.78
CA GLY A 445 20.74 22.95 -4.14
C GLY A 445 20.61 21.58 -3.46
N LEU A 446 19.46 21.29 -2.87
CA LEU A 446 19.14 19.98 -2.31
C LEU A 446 19.06 18.90 -3.40
N ILE A 447 18.28 19.14 -4.47
CA ILE A 447 18.15 18.20 -5.59
C ILE A 447 19.52 17.87 -6.20
N GLU A 448 20.36 18.87 -6.47
CA GLU A 448 21.70 18.67 -7.01
C GLU A 448 22.58 17.76 -6.13
N LYS A 449 22.44 17.84 -4.80
CA LYS A 449 23.13 16.96 -3.84
C LYS A 449 22.52 15.55 -3.76
N MET A 450 21.24 15.40 -4.09
CA MET A 450 20.52 14.12 -4.15
C MET A 450 20.77 13.35 -5.45
N VAL A 451 20.95 14.05 -6.58
CA VAL A 451 21.22 13.44 -7.89
C VAL A 451 22.71 13.37 -8.23
N VAL A 452 23.60 13.29 -7.24
CA VAL A 452 25.04 13.10 -7.49
C VAL A 452 25.28 11.69 -8.06
N VAL A 453 25.92 11.61 -9.23
CA VAL A 453 26.24 10.33 -9.92
C VAL A 453 27.11 9.42 -9.06
N LYS A 454 28.15 9.97 -8.43
CA LYS A 454 29.01 9.19 -7.53
C LYS A 454 28.25 8.87 -6.24
N ARG A 455 27.70 7.65 -6.14
CA ARG A 455 26.92 7.15 -4.99
C ARG A 455 27.52 7.56 -3.63
N LYS A 456 28.82 7.34 -3.40
CA LYS A 456 29.52 7.67 -2.13
C LYS A 456 29.58 9.18 -1.80
N LYS A 457 29.32 10.07 -2.76
CA LYS A 457 29.21 11.53 -2.54
C LYS A 457 27.76 12.01 -2.41
N ARG A 458 26.78 11.19 -2.81
CA ARG A 458 25.34 11.52 -2.75
C ARG A 458 24.88 11.65 -1.30
N MET A 459 23.97 12.58 -1.02
CA MET A 459 23.47 12.81 0.33
C MET A 459 22.82 11.55 0.97
N LYS A 460 22.80 11.46 2.31
CA LYS A 460 22.05 10.44 3.08
C LYS A 460 20.63 10.96 3.38
N SER A 461 19.69 10.06 3.66
CA SER A 461 18.30 10.39 4.05
C SER A 461 18.22 11.38 5.21
N GLU A 462 19.00 11.19 6.27
CA GLU A 462 19.07 12.08 7.43
C GLU A 462 19.35 13.54 7.04
N HIS A 463 20.41 13.78 6.28
CA HIS A 463 20.75 15.13 5.81
C HIS A 463 19.70 15.72 4.85
N VAL A 464 18.96 14.88 4.11
CA VAL A 464 17.83 15.34 3.27
C VAL A 464 16.72 15.87 4.17
N VAL A 465 16.35 15.13 5.22
CA VAL A 465 15.33 15.55 6.20
C VAL A 465 15.74 16.84 6.90
N GLU A 466 16.98 16.94 7.38
CA GLU A 466 17.52 18.16 8.00
C GLU A 466 17.46 19.37 7.07
N THR A 467 17.80 19.17 5.80
CA THR A 467 17.76 20.25 4.80
C THR A 467 16.33 20.68 4.50
N LEU A 468 15.39 19.73 4.38
CA LEU A 468 13.97 20.04 4.18
C LEU A 468 13.37 20.77 5.39
N ASN A 469 13.77 20.45 6.62
CA ASN A 469 13.36 21.22 7.80
C ASN A 469 13.76 22.69 7.67
N ARG A 470 15.03 22.96 7.33
CA ARG A 470 15.52 24.33 7.12
C ARG A 470 14.78 25.04 5.99
N ILE A 471 14.51 24.36 4.88
CA ILE A 471 13.76 24.93 3.75
C ILE A 471 12.34 25.33 4.16
N LEU A 472 11.67 24.49 4.96
CA LEU A 472 10.30 24.73 5.42
C LEU A 472 10.20 25.86 6.45
N GLU A 473 11.31 26.26 7.06
CA GLU A 473 11.39 27.41 7.99
C GLU A 473 11.59 28.75 7.27
N ILE A 474 11.87 28.75 5.96
CA ILE A 474 12.07 29.98 5.19
C ILE A 474 10.75 30.77 5.15
N PRO A 475 10.74 32.04 5.62
CA PRO A 475 9.53 32.84 5.66
C PRO A 475 9.08 33.26 4.26
N ILE A 476 7.82 32.99 3.91
CA ILE A 476 7.24 33.43 2.65
C ILE A 476 6.42 34.71 2.88
N PRO A 477 6.69 35.81 2.16
CA PRO A 477 5.97 37.07 2.31
C PRO A 477 4.46 36.91 2.10
N LYS A 478 3.67 37.25 3.13
CA LYS A 478 2.20 37.03 3.18
C LYS A 478 1.37 37.83 2.16
N ASN A 479 1.96 38.75 1.40
CA ASN A 479 1.22 39.74 0.62
C ASN A 479 0.66 39.26 -0.73
N LYS A 480 0.81 37.98 -1.13
CA LYS A 480 0.26 37.49 -2.42
C LYS A 480 -0.27 36.05 -2.41
N THR A 481 -0.38 35.39 -1.27
CA THR A 481 -0.90 34.01 -1.16
C THR A 481 -2.37 33.95 -0.75
N ALA A 482 -3.17 34.98 -1.06
CA ALA A 482 -4.61 34.92 -0.86
C ALA A 482 -5.21 33.88 -1.83
N CYS A 483 -5.63 32.75 -1.27
CA CYS A 483 -6.54 31.83 -1.91
C CYS A 483 -7.83 32.59 -2.24
N VAL A 484 -8.06 32.87 -3.52
CA VAL A 484 -9.41 33.11 -4.05
C VAL A 484 -10.04 31.76 -4.35
#